data_AF-A0A934L7K0-F1
#
_entry.id   AF-A0A934L7K0-F1
#
_cell.length_a   1.000
_cell.length_b   1.000
_cell.length_c   1.000
_cell.angle_alpha   90.00
_cell.angle_beta   90.00
_cell.angle_gamma   90.00
#
_symmetry.space_group_name_H-M   'P 1'
#
loop_
_entity.id
_entity.type
_entity.pdbx_description
1 polymer ?
#
loop_
_entity_poly.entity_id
_entity_poly.type
_entity_poly.pdbx_seq_one_letter_code
_entity_poly.pdbx_strand_id
1 'polypeptide(L)' 'MFAFVIIGFVVDGGRYLDFQLEVLADSPAEAMEKVRIQDRRAVVSNVSRKPNGWGDGY' A
#
# COMPACT_ATOMS: atom_id res chain seq x y z
N MET A 1 -9.73 12.18 -4.29
CA MET A 1 -8.68 11.16 -4.52
C MET A 1 -7.33 11.62 -4.01
N PHE A 2 -6.67 10.79 -3.20
CA PHE A 2 -5.33 11.02 -2.61
C PHE A 2 -4.43 9.80 -2.89
N ALA A 3 -3.11 10.02 -2.83
CA ALA A 3 -2.14 8.93 -2.85
C ALA A 3 -1.93 8.37 -1.44
N PHE A 4 -1.97 7.05 -1.33
CA PHE A 4 -1.64 6.31 -0.11
C PHE A 4 -0.43 5.42 -0.36
N VAL A 5 0.52 5.44 0.57
CA VAL A 5 1.62 4.48 0.58
C VAL A 5 1.19 3.31 1.46
N ILE A 6 1.07 2.14 0.84
CA ILE A 6 0.76 0.87 1.49
C ILE A 6 2.07 0.11 1.66
N ILE A 7 2.36 -0.29 2.89
CA ILE A 7 3.49 -1.17 3.21
C ILE A 7 2.92 -2.47 3.75
N GLY A 8 3.40 -3.58 3.23
CA GLY A 8 2.94 -4.90 3.62
C GLY A 8 3.91 -5.99 3.18
N PHE A 9 3.43 -7.22 3.26
CA PHE A 9 4.16 -8.37 2.74
C PHE A 9 3.19 -9.38 2.13
N VAL A 10 3.67 -10.18 1.20
CA VAL A 10 2.96 -11.36 0.69
C VAL A 10 3.60 -12.62 1.24
N VAL A 11 2.78 -13.65 1.48
CA VAL A 11 3.25 -14.98 1.88
C VAL A 11 3.18 -15.89 0.66
N ASP A 12 4.33 -16.36 0.19
CA ASP A 12 4.42 -17.30 -0.92
C ASP A 12 5.35 -18.46 -0.56
N GLY A 13 4.80 -19.68 -0.49
CA GLY A 13 5.57 -20.90 -0.19
C GLY A 13 6.33 -20.89 1.14
N GLY A 14 5.85 -20.14 2.14
CA GLY A 14 6.53 -19.97 3.44
C GLY A 14 7.60 -18.87 3.46
N ARG A 15 7.73 -18.09 2.39
CA ARG A 15 8.59 -16.91 2.33
C ARG A 15 7.75 -15.65 2.47
N TYR A 16 8.30 -14.67 3.17
CA TYR A 16 7.72 -13.34 3.32
C TYR A 16 8.45 -12.41 2.36
N LEU A 17 7.70 -11.81 1.42
CA LEU A 17 8.23 -10.80 0.52
C LEU A 17 7.57 -9.47 0.88
N ASP A 18 8.37 -8.52 1.36
CA ASP A 18 7.90 -7.17 1.65
C ASP A 18 7.57 -6.42 0.35
N PHE A 19 6.62 -5.49 0.46
CA PHE A 19 6.29 -4.58 -0.62
C PHE A 19 5.96 -3.19 -0.09
N GLN A 20 6.19 -2.20 -0.94
CA GLN A 20 5.70 -0.83 -0.77
C GLN A 20 5.06 -0.38 -2.07
N LEU A 21 3.80 0.03 -2.01
CA LEU A 21 2.98 0.38 -3.16
C LEU A 21 2.33 1.75 -2.95
N GLU A 22 2.22 2.53 -4.02
CA GLU A 22 1.42 3.75 -4.02
C GLU A 22 0.05 3.47 -4.66
N VAL A 23 -1.02 3.77 -3.93
CA VAL A 23 -2.40 3.50 -4.34
C VAL A 23 -3.19 4.80 -4.31
N LEU A 24 -3.80 5.14 -5.45
CA LEU A 24 -4.75 6.25 -5.53
C LEU A 24 -6.13 5.79 -5.05
N ALA A 25 -6.66 6.44 -4.01
CA ALA A 25 -7.96 6.13 -3.43
C ALA A 25 -8.57 7.36 -2.76
N ASP A 26 -9.86 7.34 -2.48
CA ASP A 26 -10.54 8.41 -1.74
C ASP A 26 -10.43 8.23 -0.22
N SER A 27 -10.09 7.03 0.26
CA SER A 27 -9.89 6.72 1.68
C SER A 27 -8.81 5.65 1.93
N PRO A 28 -8.24 5.56 3.14
CA PRO A 28 -7.30 4.50 3.48
C PRO A 28 -7.94 3.10 3.43
N ALA A 29 -9.23 2.99 3.76
CA ALA A 29 -9.97 1.74 3.67
C ALA A 29 -10.07 1.25 2.21
N GLU A 30 -10.40 2.16 1.29
CA GLU A 30 -10.43 1.85 -0.14
C GLU A 30 -9.03 1.52 -0.69
N ALA A 31 -7.98 2.19 -0.22
CA ALA A 31 -6.61 1.87 -0.61
C ALA A 31 -6.21 0.44 -0.19
N MET A 32 -6.58 0.01 1.02
CA MET A 32 -6.39 -1.37 1.48
C MET A 32 -7.19 -2.37 0.65
N GLU A 33 -8.45 -2.06 0.37
CA GLU A 33 -9.35 -2.92 -0.40
C GLU A 33 -8.77 -3.17 -1.80
N LYS A 34 -8.25 -2.14 -2.46
CA LYS A 34 -7.57 -2.25 -3.77
C LYS A 34 -6.39 -3.23 -3.72
N VAL A 35 -5.54 -3.16 -2.69
CA VAL A 35 -4.40 -4.08 -2.52
C VAL A 35 -4.88 -5.51 -2.30
N ARG A 36 -5.91 -5.72 -1.47
CA ARG A 36 -6.48 -7.05 -1.21
C ARG A 36 -7.14 -7.68 -2.44
N ILE A 37 -7.78 -6.87 -3.28
CA ILE A 37 -8.37 -7.33 -4.54
C ILE A 37 -7.27 -7.75 -5.52
N GLN A 38 -6.17 -6.99 -5.58
CA GLN A 38 -5.06 -7.28 -6.48
C GLN A 38 -4.29 -8.54 -6.06
N ASP A 39 -4.04 -8.72 -4.76
CA ASP A 39 -3.45 -9.95 -4.24
C ASP A 39 -4.07 -10.33 -2.89
N ARG A 40 -4.81 -11.45 -2.87
CA ARG A 40 -5.45 -11.99 -1.65
C ARG A 40 -4.45 -12.49 -0.62
N ARG A 41 -3.18 -12.70 -0.99
CA ARG A 41 -2.09 -13.11 -0.09
C ARG A 41 -1.39 -11.91 0.54
N ALA A 42 -1.72 -10.69 0.13
CA ALA A 42 -1.12 -9.48 0.67
C ALA A 42 -1.66 -9.18 2.07
N VAL A 43 -0.73 -9.08 3.02
CA VAL A 43 -0.99 -8.61 4.39
C VAL A 43 -0.53 -7.17 4.48
N VAL A 44 -1.48 -6.26 4.67
CA VAL A 44 -1.21 -4.83 4.85
C VAL A 44 -0.77 -4.58 6.29
N SER A 45 0.42 -4.01 6.47
CA SER A 45 1.00 -3.69 7.77
C SER A 45 0.86 -2.21 8.13
N ASN A 46 1.00 -1.32 7.15
CA ASN A 46 0.84 0.11 7.33
C ASN A 46 0.15 0.74 6.11
N VAL A 47 -0.73 1.70 6.39
CA VAL A 47 -1.34 2.57 5.40
C VAL A 47 -1.14 4.00 5.84
N SER A 48 -0.39 4.75 5.05
CA SER A 48 -0.15 6.16 5.29
C SER A 48 -0.62 6.98 4.10
N ARG A 49 -1.24 8.12 4.36
CA ARG A 49 -1.55 9.07 3.31
C ARG A 49 -0.23 9.73 2.89
N LYS A 50 0.11 9.65 1.60
CA LYS A 50 1.25 10.38 1.06
C LYS A 50 0.97 11.87 1.25
N PRO A 51 1.85 12.62 1.94
CA PRO A 51 1.69 14.06 2.01
C PRO A 51 1.75 14.60 0.57
N ASN A 52 0.80 15.47 0.20
CA ASN A 52 0.92 16.24 -1.04
C ASN A 52 2.14 17.16 -0.88
N GLY A 53 3.33 16.69 -1.28
CA GLY A 53 4.61 17.39 -1.04
C GLY A 53 5.86 16.51 -0.89
N TRP A 54 5.76 15.17 -0.99
CA TRP A 54 6.96 14.33 -1.15
C TRP A 54 7.44 14.40 -2.61
N GLY A 55 8.10 15.50 -2.94
CA GLY A 55 8.70 15.76 -4.25
C GLY A 55 9.10 17.24 -4.39
N ASP A 56 10.25 17.62 -3.81
CA ASP A 56 11.21 18.64 -4.30
C ASP A 56 12.39 18.81 -3.29
N GLY A 57 13.00 17.69 -2.86
CA GLY A 57 14.00 17.71 -1.77
C GLY A 57 15.36 17.07 -2.08
N TYR A 58 15.61 16.67 -3.33
CA TYR A 58 16.91 16.24 -3.84
C TYR A 58 17.09 16.71 -5.27
#